data_AF-A0A5C0SFT4-F1
#
_entry.id   AF-A0A5C0SFT4-F1
#
_cell.length_a   1.000
_cell.length_b   1.000
_cell.length_c   1.000
_cell.angle_alpha   90.00
_cell.angle_beta   90.00
_cell.angle_gamma   90.00
#
_symmetry.space_group_name_H-M   'P 1'
#
loop_
_entity.id
_entity.type
_entity.pdbx_description
1 polymer ?
#
loop_
_entity_poly.entity_id
_entity_poly.type
_entity_poly.pdbx_seq_one_letter_code
_entity_poly.pdbx_strand_id
1 'polypeptide(L)' 'MKRYTKVIGMMGYYFTKEFEKKKRHKNKVREVKEETVAKSFLEGDTEILIYFLESDREILITPFSDPKEIQKYLGNKFIQ' A
#
# COMPACT_ATOMS: atom_id res chain seq x y z
N MET A 1 3.69 12.63 -2.63
CA MET A 1 3.54 11.28 -2.07
C MET A 1 2.26 10.64 -2.56
N LYS A 2 2.39 9.51 -3.24
CA LYS A 2 1.29 8.64 -3.64
C LYS A 2 0.94 7.72 -2.47
N ARG A 3 -0.34 7.48 -2.24
CA ARG A 3 -0.79 6.47 -1.27
C ARG A 3 -1.31 5.24 -2.00
N TYR A 4 -0.83 4.07 -1.58
CA TYR A 4 -1.42 2.78 -1.90
C TYR A 4 -1.96 2.14 -0.62
N THR A 5 -2.88 1.20 -0.76
CA THR A 5 -3.38 0.40 0.35
C THR A 5 -3.11 -1.07 0.08
N LYS A 6 -2.37 -1.74 0.97
CA LYS A 6 -2.25 -3.20 0.98
C LYS A 6 -3.38 -3.75 1.84
N VAL A 7 -4.35 -4.38 1.21
CA VAL A 7 -5.45 -5.04 1.92
C VAL A 7 -5.05 -6.47 2.20
N ILE A 8 -5.07 -6.87 3.48
CA ILE A 8 -4.77 -8.22 3.94
C ILE A 8 -6.07 -8.85 4.44
N GLY A 9 -6.43 -9.99 3.86
CA GLY A 9 -7.58 -10.82 4.28
C GLY A 9 -7.22 -12.30 4.37
N MET A 10 -8.22 -13.13 4.64
CA MET A 10 -8.00 -14.58 4.83
C MET A 10 -7.36 -15.28 3.63
N MET A 11 -7.73 -14.88 2.42
CA MET A 11 -7.31 -15.54 1.18
C MET A 11 -6.01 -14.98 0.58
N GLY A 12 -5.39 -14.00 1.25
CA GLY A 12 -4.16 -13.36 0.78
C GLY A 12 -4.24 -11.85 0.88
N TYR A 13 -3.54 -11.17 -0.04
CA TYR A 13 -3.50 -9.71 -0.07
C TYR A 13 -3.55 -9.18 -1.49
N TYR A 14 -3.97 -7.93 -1.63
CA TYR A 14 -3.91 -7.19 -2.87
C TYR A 14 -3.61 -5.71 -2.58
N PHE A 15 -3.06 -5.01 -3.57
CA PHE A 15 -2.80 -3.58 -3.46
C PHE A 15 -3.86 -2.79 -4.20
N THR A 16 -4.28 -1.68 -3.63
CA THR A 16 -5.16 -0.72 -4.29
C THR A 16 -4.57 0.67 -4.29
N LYS A 17 -5.06 1.49 -5.23
CA LYS A 17 -4.83 2.93 -5.24
C LYS A 17 -6.15 3.65 -5.38
N GLU A 18 -6.34 4.66 -4.54
CA GLU A 18 -7.46 5.57 -4.66
C GLU A 18 -7.10 6.71 -5.64
N PHE A 19 -7.97 6.93 -6.62
CA PHE A 19 -7.86 8.02 -7.58
C PHE A 19 -8.93 9.06 -7.27
N GLU A 20 -8.47 10.24 -6.86
CA GLU A 20 -9.34 11.39 -6.60
C GLU A 20 -10.04 11.82 -7.89
N LYS A 21 -11.37 11.88 -7.85
CA LYS A 21 -12.17 12.40 -8.97
C LYS A 21 -12.54 13.85 -8.70
N LYS A 22 -12.15 14.75 -9.60
CA LYS A 22 -12.45 16.20 -9.53
C LYS A 22 -13.95 16.58 -9.58
N LYS A 23 -14.88 15.63 -9.82
CA LYS A 23 -16.33 15.89 -9.89
C LYS A 23 -17.11 14.89 -9.04
N ARG A 24 -17.83 15.40 -8.02
CA ARG A 24 -18.98 14.91 -7.20
C ARG A 24 -19.33 13.40 -7.11
N HIS A 25 -18.43 12.48 -7.42
CA HIS A 25 -18.63 11.05 -7.35
C HIS A 25 -17.61 10.41 -6.42
N LYS A 26 -17.96 9.25 -5.85
CA LYS A 26 -17.05 8.41 -5.07
C LYS A 26 -15.72 8.19 -5.83
N ASN A 27 -14.62 8.29 -5.10
CA ASN A 27 -13.28 8.08 -5.63
C ASN A 27 -13.17 6.68 -6.27
N LYS A 28 -12.36 6.59 -7.32
CA LYS A 28 -12.16 5.31 -8.02
C LYS A 28 -11.04 4.55 -7.34
N VAL A 29 -11.37 3.41 -6.75
CA VAL A 29 -10.37 2.47 -6.23
C VAL A 29 -10.08 1.43 -7.31
N ARG A 30 -8.80 1.14 -7.54
CA ARG A 30 -8.36 0.09 -8.48
C ARG A 30 -7.28 -0.75 -7.84
N GLU A 31 -7.29 -2.03 -8.15
CA GLU A 31 -6.18 -2.92 -7.84
C GLU A 31 -4.94 -2.53 -8.66
N VAL A 32 -3.76 -2.64 -8.05
CA VAL A 32 -2.47 -2.33 -8.63
C VAL A 32 -1.54 -3.52 -8.41
N LYS A 33 -0.73 -3.84 -9.41
CA LYS A 33 0.28 -4.90 -9.30
C LYS A 33 1.34 -4.53 -8.25
N GLU A 34 1.73 -5.50 -7.45
CA GLU A 34 2.76 -5.34 -6.40
C GLU A 34 4.04 -4.72 -6.96
N GLU A 35 4.49 -5.13 -8.17
CA GLU A 35 5.72 -4.62 -8.79
C GLU A 35 5.67 -3.10 -9.02
N THR A 36 4.48 -2.57 -9.35
CA THR A 36 4.30 -1.13 -9.56
C THR A 36 4.37 -0.36 -8.24
N VAL A 37 3.83 -0.95 -7.17
CA VAL A 37 3.87 -0.38 -5.83
C VAL A 37 5.29 -0.40 -5.29
N ALA A 38 5.99 -1.54 -5.41
CA ALA A 38 7.38 -1.70 -4.98
C ALA A 38 8.31 -0.69 -5.67
N LYS A 39 8.21 -0.57 -7.00
CA LYS A 39 8.98 0.45 -7.74
C LYS A 39 8.71 1.86 -7.24
N SER A 40 7.43 2.23 -7.06
CA SER A 40 7.06 3.56 -6.57
C SER A 40 7.52 3.82 -5.13
N PHE A 41 7.62 2.77 -4.31
CA PHE A 41 8.07 2.83 -2.92
C PHE A 41 9.57 3.03 -2.80
N LEU A 42 10.36 2.28 -3.58
CA LEU A 42 11.81 2.43 -3.66
C LEU A 42 12.24 3.80 -4.22
N GLU A 43 11.41 4.43 -5.06
CA GLU A 43 11.61 5.82 -5.53
C GLU A 43 11.40 6.88 -4.42
N GLY A 44 10.89 6.52 -3.24
CA GLY A 44 10.75 7.41 -2.09
C GLY A 44 9.51 8.33 -2.08
N ASP A 45 8.70 8.34 -3.15
CA ASP A 45 7.50 9.19 -3.27
C ASP A 45 6.19 8.44 -2.91
N THR A 46 6.27 7.39 -2.11
CA THR A 46 5.10 6.53 -1.85
C THR A 46 4.99 6.08 -0.41
N GLU A 47 3.78 6.19 0.15
CA GLU A 47 3.39 5.58 1.41
C GLU A 47 2.38 4.45 1.16
N ILE A 48 2.39 3.43 2.02
CA ILE A 48 1.53 2.26 1.91
C ILE A 48 0.77 2.07 3.21
N LEU A 49 -0.56 2.15 3.15
CA LEU A 49 -1.45 1.80 4.25
C LEU A 49 -1.71 0.30 4.23
N ILE A 50 -1.31 -0.42 5.26
CA ILE A 50 -1.68 -1.81 5.48
C ILE A 50 -3.03 -1.83 6.19
N TYR A 51 -4.03 -2.47 5.60
CA TYR A 51 -5.36 -2.62 6.19
C TYR A 51 -5.68 -4.10 6.36
N PHE A 52 -5.98 -4.50 7.60
CA PHE A 52 -6.34 -5.87 7.96
C PHE A 52 -7.86 -6.02 8.02
N LEU A 53 -8.46 -6.67 7.01
CA LEU A 53 -9.91 -6.83 6.89
C LEU A 53 -10.57 -7.48 8.11
N GLU A 54 -9.89 -8.43 8.74
CA GLU A 54 -10.41 -9.18 9.88
C GLU A 54 -10.55 -8.35 11.17
N SER A 55 -9.72 -7.31 11.32
CA SER A 55 -9.54 -6.62 12.59
C SER A 55 -9.75 -5.10 12.51
N ASP A 56 -10.08 -4.59 11.31
CA ASP A 56 -10.13 -3.16 11.00
C ASP A 56 -8.89 -2.37 11.44
N ARG A 57 -7.75 -3.06 11.55
CA ARG A 57 -6.49 -2.47 11.95
C ARG A 57 -5.79 -1.86 10.75
N GLU A 58 -5.23 -0.67 10.97
CA GLU A 58 -4.44 0.04 9.97
C GLU A 58 -3.00 0.27 10.47
N ILE A 59 -2.03 0.15 9.55
CA ILE A 59 -0.62 0.46 9.80
C ILE A 59 -0.08 1.22 8.60
N LEU A 60 0.53 2.38 8.82
CA LEU A 60 1.16 3.15 7.74
C LEU A 60 2.65 2.79 7.64
N ILE A 61 3.09 2.36 6.46
CA ILE A 61 4.49 2.07 6.16
C ILE A 61 4.99 3.07 5.11
N THR A 62 6.16 3.64 5.36
CA THR A 62 6.80 4.63 4.48
C THR A 62 8.20 4.15 4.10
N PRO A 63 8.84 4.73 3.07
CA PRO A 63 10.20 4.38 2.68
C PRO A 63 11.25 4.70 3.76
N PHE A 64 10.85 5.47 4.78
CA PHE A 64 11.67 5.85 5.93
C PHE A 64 11.34 5.06 7.20
N SER A 65 10.40 4.11 7.13
CA SER A 65 10.09 3.19 8.24
C SER A 65 11.26 2.23 8.48
N ASP A 66 11.30 1.57 9.65
CA ASP A 66 12.35 0.59 9.95
C ASP A 66 12.36 -0.52 8.87
N PRO A 67 13.53 -0.88 8.30
CA PRO A 67 13.63 -1.95 7.31
C PRO A 67 13.00 -3.28 7.76
N LYS A 68 13.02 -3.59 9.06
CA LYS A 68 12.36 -4.77 9.63
C LYS A 68 10.84 -4.68 9.55
N GLU A 69 10.26 -3.49 9.74
CA GLU A 69 8.82 -3.29 9.57
C GLU A 69 8.42 -3.34 8.10
N ILE A 70 9.19 -2.72 7.22
CA ILE A 70 9.01 -2.81 5.78
C ILE A 70 9.05 -4.29 5.35
N GLN A 71 10.03 -5.05 5.85
CA GLN A 71 10.16 -6.48 5.56
C GLN A 71 8.96 -7.28 6.06
N LYS A 72 8.54 -7.02 7.31
CA LYS A 72 7.44 -7.73 7.96
C LYS A 72 6.11 -7.54 7.23
N TYR A 73 5.81 -6.31 6.79
CA TYR A 73 4.49 -6.00 6.23
C TYR A 73 4.44 -5.99 4.71
N LEU A 74 5.53 -5.65 4.05
CA LEU A 74 5.58 -5.51 2.58
C LEU A 74 6.42 -6.60 1.93
N GLY A 75 7.46 -7.09 2.60
CA GLY A 75 8.35 -8.13 2.10
C GLY A 75 9.63 -7.58 1.45
N ASN A 76 10.52 -8.47 1.04
CA ASN A 76 11.87 -8.12 0.57
C ASN A 76 11.89 -7.24 -0.68
N LYS A 77 10.84 -7.26 -1.52
CA LYS A 77 10.77 -6.43 -2.74
C LYS A 77 10.79 -4.92 -2.46
N PHE A 78 10.59 -4.50 -1.21
CA PHE A 78 10.43 -3.10 -0.81
C PHE A 78 11.65 -2.51 -0.08
N ILE A 79 12.76 -3.26 0.01
CA ILE A 79 13.98 -2.86 0.76
C ILE A 79 15.22 -2.75 -0.15
N GLN A 80 15.10 -3.20 -1.40
CA GLN A 80 16.23 -3.51 -2.28
C GLN A 80 17.20 -2.35 -2.50
#